data_AF-A0A1S3SBA9-F1
#
_entry.id   AF-A0A1S3SBA9-F1
#
_cell.length_a   1.000
_cell.length_b   1.000
_cell.length_c   1.000
_cell.angle_alpha   90.00
_cell.angle_beta   90.00
_cell.angle_gamma   90.00
#
_symmetry.space_group_name_H-M   'P 1'
#
loop_
_entity.id
_entity.type
_entity.pdbx_description
1 polymer ?
#
loop_
_entity_poly.entity_id
_entity_poly.type
_entity_poly.pdbx_seq_one_letter_code
_entity_poly.pdbx_strand_id
1 'polypeptide(L)'
;MGNIEYSCPATNECEITKRRRKSCQACRFMKCLKVGMLKEGVRLDRVRGGRQKYKRRMGDTENGAYLGLTLPPPAKKPLTKIVSHLLVVEPEKIYAMPDPTMPDGDIKALTTLCDLADRELVVIIGWAKHIPGFSSLSLADQMSLLQSAWMEILVLSIVFRSLACEEELVYAEDYVVDEEHARLSGLLDLHVAILPLVRRYKNLSMEKEEFVTLKAIALANSDSMHIEDVEAVQRLQDSLHEALQDLGAHNTEDPRRAGKLLMTLPLLRQTAAKAVQHFYSIKVQGKVPMHKLFLEMLEAKA
;
A
#
# COMPACT_ATOMS: atom_id res chain seq x y z
N MET A 1 -0.27 9.38 -38.43
CA MET A 1 -0.82 9.30 -39.81
C MET A 1 -2.25 8.84 -39.72
N GLY A 2 -3.13 9.44 -40.52
CA GLY A 2 -4.59 9.40 -40.36
C GLY A 2 -5.17 7.98 -40.27
N ASN A 3 -6.03 7.77 -39.27
CA ASN A 3 -6.87 6.59 -39.15
C ASN A 3 -7.93 6.69 -40.26
N ILE A 4 -7.67 6.06 -41.42
CA ILE A 4 -8.62 6.10 -42.54
C ILE A 4 -9.81 5.23 -42.16
N GLU A 5 -10.94 5.88 -41.89
CA GLU A 5 -12.20 5.23 -41.56
C GLU A 5 -13.01 4.99 -42.83
N TYR A 6 -13.35 3.73 -43.11
CA TYR A 6 -14.14 3.36 -44.28
C TYR A 6 -15.59 3.15 -43.89
N SER A 7 -16.50 3.86 -44.55
CA SER A 7 -17.95 3.72 -44.37
C SER A 7 -18.59 3.01 -45.57
N CYS A 8 -19.51 2.07 -45.31
CA CYS A 8 -20.28 1.43 -46.37
C CYS A 8 -21.45 2.34 -46.77
N PRO A 9 -21.64 2.66 -48.06
CA PRO A 9 -22.77 3.47 -48.53
C PRO A 9 -24.11 2.69 -48.59
N ALA A 10 -24.17 1.51 -47.97
CA ALA A 10 -25.28 0.57 -48.01
C ALA A 10 -25.41 -0.09 -46.63
N THR A 11 -25.70 -1.40 -46.55
CA THR A 11 -26.03 -2.09 -45.29
C THR A 11 -24.85 -2.81 -44.61
N ASN A 12 -23.60 -2.54 -44.97
CA ASN A 12 -22.41 -3.30 -44.53
C ASN A 12 -22.37 -4.79 -44.96
N GLU A 13 -23.22 -5.20 -45.91
CA GLU A 13 -23.33 -6.60 -46.39
C GLU A 13 -22.98 -6.76 -47.88
N CYS A 14 -22.20 -5.83 -48.45
CA CYS A 14 -21.85 -5.89 -49.87
C CYS A 14 -21.07 -7.16 -50.23
N GLU A 15 -21.52 -7.84 -51.29
CA GLU A 15 -20.83 -9.02 -51.81
C GLU A 15 -19.49 -8.66 -52.50
N ILE A 16 -18.38 -9.23 -52.00
CA ILE A 16 -17.03 -8.96 -52.51
C ILE A 16 -16.59 -10.06 -53.48
N THR A 17 -16.68 -9.76 -54.78
CA THR A 17 -16.23 -10.62 -55.91
C THR A 17 -15.09 -9.98 -56.71
N LYS A 18 -14.43 -10.72 -57.60
CA LYS A 18 -13.31 -10.21 -58.43
C LYS A 18 -13.68 -8.94 -59.24
N ARG A 19 -14.93 -8.86 -59.71
CA ARG A 19 -15.45 -7.72 -60.49
C ARG A 19 -15.90 -6.55 -59.61
N ARG A 20 -16.52 -6.81 -58.45
CA ARG A 20 -17.14 -5.78 -57.58
C ARG A 20 -16.34 -5.37 -56.35
N ARG A 21 -15.15 -5.95 -56.12
CA ARG A 21 -14.30 -5.65 -54.95
C ARG A 21 -13.88 -4.18 -54.79
N LYS A 22 -13.98 -3.36 -55.84
CA LYS A 22 -13.69 -1.92 -55.76
C LYS A 22 -14.92 -1.08 -55.37
N SER A 23 -16.12 -1.66 -55.40
CA SER A 23 -17.38 -0.94 -55.19
C SER A 23 -17.64 -0.55 -53.73
N CYS A 24 -17.07 -1.27 -52.75
CA CYS A 24 -17.17 -0.91 -51.35
C CYS A 24 -15.87 -1.22 -50.61
N GLN A 25 -15.21 -0.17 -50.12
CA GLN A 25 -13.93 -0.29 -49.39
C GLN A 25 -14.14 -0.83 -47.97
N ALA A 26 -15.23 -0.42 -47.30
CA ALA A 26 -15.58 -0.85 -45.94
C ALA A 26 -15.84 -2.37 -45.87
N CYS A 27 -16.75 -2.89 -46.70
CA CYS A 27 -17.07 -4.33 -46.74
C CYS A 27 -15.88 -5.17 -47.22
N ARG A 28 -15.06 -4.63 -48.13
CA ARG A 28 -13.80 -5.30 -48.54
C ARG A 28 -12.83 -5.39 -47.37
N PHE A 29 -12.61 -4.29 -46.65
CA PHE A 29 -11.71 -4.26 -45.50
C PHE A 29 -12.19 -5.20 -44.38
N MET A 30 -13.49 -5.16 -44.07
CA MET A 30 -14.11 -6.07 -43.10
C MET A 30 -13.94 -7.55 -43.52
N LYS A 31 -14.12 -7.87 -44.81
CA LYS A 31 -13.87 -9.21 -45.33
C LYS A 31 -12.40 -9.62 -45.17
N CYS A 32 -11.45 -8.72 -45.41
CA CYS A 32 -10.02 -8.98 -45.17
C CYS A 32 -9.74 -9.35 -43.71
N LEU A 33 -10.33 -8.63 -42.75
CA LEU A 33 -10.19 -8.94 -41.32
C LEU A 33 -10.86 -10.28 -40.97
N LYS A 34 -12.06 -10.55 -41.50
CA LYS A 34 -12.78 -11.82 -41.28
C LYS A 34 -12.01 -13.05 -41.78
N VAL A 35 -11.25 -12.93 -42.87
CA VAL A 35 -10.39 -14.03 -43.36
C VAL A 35 -9.04 -14.11 -42.64
N GLY A 36 -8.84 -13.34 -41.56
CA GLY A 36 -7.67 -13.42 -40.69
C GLY A 36 -6.50 -12.50 -41.07
N MET A 37 -6.72 -11.49 -41.93
CA MET A 37 -5.68 -10.46 -42.13
C MET A 37 -5.60 -9.57 -40.89
N LEU A 38 -4.38 -9.28 -40.46
CA LEU A 38 -4.15 -8.53 -39.23
C LEU A 38 -3.84 -7.07 -39.56
N LYS A 39 -4.65 -6.13 -39.02
CA LYS A 39 -4.52 -4.69 -39.26
C LYS A 39 -3.13 -4.17 -38.85
N GLU A 40 -2.59 -4.69 -37.77
CA GLU A 40 -1.25 -4.37 -37.24
C GLU A 40 -0.10 -4.97 -38.05
N GLY A 41 -0.43 -5.76 -39.09
CA GLY A 41 0.56 -6.45 -39.90
C GLY A 41 1.13 -5.60 -41.01
N VAL A 42 0.53 -4.43 -41.21
CA VAL A 42 1.03 -3.41 -42.11
C VAL A 42 2.10 -2.62 -41.39
N ARG A 43 3.36 -2.75 -41.83
CA ARG A 43 4.47 -1.94 -41.34
C ARG A 43 4.15 -0.46 -41.56
N LEU A 44 4.26 0.33 -40.49
CA LEU A 44 4.14 1.79 -40.57
C LEU A 44 5.30 2.39 -41.38
N ASP A 45 6.48 1.75 -41.33
CA ASP A 45 7.64 2.22 -42.06
C ASP A 45 7.75 1.58 -43.44
N ARG A 46 7.86 2.43 -44.47
CA ARG A 46 8.10 2.04 -45.88
C ARG A 46 9.55 1.61 -46.15
N VAL A 47 10.32 1.24 -45.11
CA VAL A 47 11.68 0.71 -45.29
C VAL A 47 11.66 -0.76 -45.72
N ARG A 48 12.45 -1.05 -46.76
CA ARG A 48 12.57 -2.36 -47.40
C ARG A 48 13.44 -3.27 -46.52
N GLY A 49 12.89 -4.38 -46.00
CA GLY A 49 13.69 -5.52 -45.52
C GLY A 49 13.67 -5.94 -44.03
N GLY A 50 12.57 -5.79 -43.28
CA GLY A 50 12.47 -6.34 -41.91
C GLY A 50 11.55 -7.56 -41.80
N ARG A 51 11.99 -8.64 -41.14
CA ARG A 51 11.11 -9.79 -40.78
C ARG A 51 10.16 -9.37 -39.65
N GLN A 52 8.86 -9.25 -39.95
CA GLN A 52 7.79 -9.05 -38.97
C GLN A 52 7.52 -10.37 -38.23
N LYS A 53 7.78 -10.46 -36.92
CA LYS A 53 7.36 -11.61 -36.10
C LYS A 53 5.87 -11.48 -35.79
N TYR A 54 5.04 -12.28 -36.44
CA TYR A 54 3.64 -12.45 -36.06
C TYR A 54 3.48 -13.63 -35.09
N LYS A 55 2.84 -13.39 -33.94
CA LYS A 55 2.34 -14.45 -33.06
C LYS A 55 0.97 -14.89 -33.59
N ARG A 56 0.92 -16.02 -34.30
CA ARG A 56 -0.34 -16.64 -34.74
C ARG A 56 -1.06 -17.23 -33.52
N ARG A 57 -2.34 -16.94 -33.32
CA ARG A 57 -3.27 -17.78 -32.54
C ARG A 57 -3.99 -18.70 -33.53
N MET A 58 -3.86 -20.02 -33.33
CA MET A 58 -4.74 -21.06 -33.88
C MET A 58 -5.12 -21.93 -32.68
N GLY A 59 -6.43 -22.16 -32.54
CA GLY A 59 -7.02 -22.92 -31.45
C GLY A 59 -7.04 -24.44 -31.70
N ASP A 60 -7.06 -25.14 -30.57
CA ASP A 60 -7.54 -26.49 -30.26
C ASP A 60 -7.35 -27.64 -31.25
N THR A 61 -6.46 -28.57 -30.87
CA THR A 61 -6.83 -29.98 -30.80
C THR A 61 -6.08 -30.63 -29.64
N GLU A 62 -6.79 -31.46 -28.89
CA GLU A 62 -6.50 -32.00 -27.56
C GLU A 62 -5.18 -32.78 -27.45
N ASN A 63 -4.55 -32.63 -26.27
CA ASN A 63 -3.50 -33.42 -25.60
C ASN A 63 -2.11 -32.77 -25.46
N GLY A 64 -1.76 -32.47 -24.19
CA GLY A 64 -0.37 -32.42 -23.72
C GLY A 64 0.04 -31.15 -22.97
N ALA A 65 0.27 -31.31 -21.67
CA ALA A 65 1.04 -30.45 -20.75
C ALA A 65 0.48 -29.06 -20.38
N TYR A 66 0.02 -28.98 -19.13
CA TYR A 66 -0.35 -27.78 -18.39
C TYR A 66 0.79 -26.74 -18.35
N LEU A 67 0.68 -25.65 -19.11
CA LEU A 67 1.45 -24.40 -18.91
C LEU A 67 0.54 -23.21 -19.19
N GLY A 68 0.36 -22.39 -18.15
CA GLY A 68 -0.78 -21.48 -17.97
C GLY A 68 -0.83 -20.25 -18.87
N LEU A 69 -2.07 -19.79 -19.04
CA LEU A 69 -2.47 -18.51 -19.59
C LEU A 69 -2.03 -17.37 -18.65
N THR A 70 -0.99 -16.63 -19.00
CA THR A 70 -0.77 -15.30 -18.40
C THR A 70 -1.70 -14.30 -19.09
N LEU A 71 -2.76 -13.89 -18.40
CA LEU A 71 -3.40 -12.61 -18.65
C LEU A 71 -2.32 -11.50 -18.63
N PRO A 72 -2.38 -10.47 -19.50
CA PRO A 72 -1.58 -9.27 -19.24
C PRO A 72 -1.95 -8.75 -17.85
N PRO A 73 -0.98 -8.38 -16.99
CA PRO A 73 -1.28 -7.82 -15.70
C PRO A 73 -2.16 -6.58 -15.89
N PRO A 74 -3.11 -6.30 -14.97
CA PRO A 74 -3.83 -5.03 -14.99
C PRO A 74 -2.81 -3.89 -15.07
N ALA A 75 -3.05 -2.92 -15.94
CA ALA A 75 -2.20 -1.75 -16.03
C ALA A 75 -2.07 -1.15 -14.62
N LYS A 76 -0.86 -1.18 -14.05
CA LYS A 76 -0.61 -0.63 -12.72
C LYS A 76 -1.01 0.85 -12.76
N LYS A 77 -1.79 1.29 -11.76
CA LYS A 77 -2.17 2.71 -11.61
C LYS A 77 -0.88 3.55 -11.67
N PRO A 78 -0.84 4.67 -12.42
CA PRO A 78 0.35 5.51 -12.45
C PRO A 78 0.60 6.07 -11.04
N LEU A 79 1.74 5.73 -10.45
CA LEU A 79 2.12 6.18 -9.10
C LEU A 79 2.96 7.45 -9.20
N THR A 80 2.80 8.35 -8.23
CA THR A 80 3.71 9.49 -8.10
C THR A 80 5.12 9.01 -7.72
N LYS A 81 6.12 9.88 -7.95
CA LYS A 81 7.50 9.58 -7.57
C LYS A 81 7.64 9.36 -6.06
N ILE A 82 6.90 10.12 -5.25
CA ILE A 82 6.89 9.99 -3.79
C ILE A 82 6.38 8.61 -3.39
N VAL A 83 5.20 8.20 -3.88
CA VAL A 83 4.61 6.89 -3.53
C VAL A 83 5.51 5.75 -3.99
N SER A 84 6.03 5.84 -5.21
CA SER A 84 6.95 4.84 -5.75
C SER A 84 8.20 4.70 -4.87
N HIS A 85 8.74 5.81 -4.36
CA HIS A 85 9.88 5.81 -3.45
C HIS A 85 9.51 5.21 -2.09
N LEU A 86 8.39 5.63 -1.50
CA LEU A 86 7.89 5.12 -0.20
C LEU A 86 7.69 3.60 -0.21
N LEU A 87 7.21 3.03 -1.32
CA LEU A 87 7.09 1.57 -1.48
C LEU A 87 8.45 0.86 -1.46
N VAL A 88 9.49 1.46 -2.05
CA VAL A 88 10.83 0.86 -2.13
C VAL A 88 11.56 0.92 -0.79
N VAL A 89 11.36 2.02 -0.05
CA VAL A 89 12.03 2.23 1.24
C VAL A 89 11.23 1.66 2.42
N GLU A 90 10.05 1.10 2.17
CA GLU A 90 9.25 0.46 3.22
C GLU A 90 10.06 -0.66 3.89
N PRO A 91 10.14 -0.67 5.23
CA PRO A 91 10.98 -1.63 5.93
C PRO A 91 10.65 -3.09 5.65
N GLU A 92 11.70 -3.92 5.74
CA GLU A 92 11.54 -5.36 5.78
C GLU A 92 10.77 -5.81 7.03
N LYS A 93 10.14 -6.98 6.92
CA LYS A 93 9.34 -7.54 8.00
C LYS A 93 10.24 -8.00 9.14
N ILE A 94 9.81 -7.72 10.36
CA ILE A 94 10.48 -8.16 11.58
C ILE A 94 9.62 -9.23 12.25
N TYR A 95 10.26 -10.29 12.72
CA TYR A 95 9.64 -11.36 13.50
C TYR A 95 9.65 -11.04 15.00
N ALA A 96 8.58 -11.37 15.70
CA ALA A 96 8.44 -11.17 17.15
C ALA A 96 9.42 -12.02 17.94
N MET A 97 9.66 -13.27 17.51
CA MET A 97 10.58 -14.22 18.13
C MET A 97 10.32 -14.43 19.64
N PRO A 98 9.10 -14.89 20.03
CA PRO A 98 8.80 -15.14 21.44
C PRO A 98 9.74 -16.18 22.03
N ASP A 99 10.25 -15.95 23.24
CA ASP A 99 11.17 -16.87 23.92
C ASP A 99 10.47 -18.20 24.24
N PRO A 100 10.92 -19.33 23.66
CA PRO A 100 10.30 -20.63 23.91
C PRO A 100 10.52 -21.15 25.33
N THR A 101 11.48 -20.59 26.08
CA THR A 101 11.80 -21.01 27.45
C THR A 101 10.90 -20.37 28.49
N MET A 102 10.24 -19.26 28.16
CA MET A 102 9.30 -18.59 29.06
C MET A 102 7.93 -19.29 29.07
N PRO A 103 7.28 -19.42 30.25
CA PRO A 103 5.93 -19.94 30.35
C PRO A 103 4.95 -19.00 29.66
N ASP A 104 3.91 -19.56 29.06
CA ASP A 104 2.85 -18.77 28.43
C ASP A 104 2.07 -17.96 29.49
N GLY A 105 1.80 -16.70 29.17
CA GLY A 105 1.16 -15.76 30.07
C GLY A 105 1.42 -14.31 29.66
N ASP A 106 0.94 -13.39 30.50
CA ASP A 106 1.06 -11.95 30.31
C ASP A 106 2.51 -11.47 30.21
N ILE A 107 3.38 -11.90 31.12
CA ILE A 107 4.79 -11.47 31.14
C ILE A 107 5.50 -11.84 29.82
N LYS A 108 5.32 -13.06 29.31
CA LYS A 108 5.94 -13.50 28.06
C LYS A 108 5.45 -12.70 26.87
N ALA A 109 4.13 -12.51 26.76
CA ALA A 109 3.52 -11.76 25.66
C ALA A 109 3.97 -10.29 25.68
N LEU A 110 3.92 -9.64 26.85
CA LEU A 110 4.33 -8.25 27.01
C LEU A 110 5.82 -8.04 26.75
N THR A 111 6.69 -8.96 27.21
CA THR A 111 8.13 -8.90 26.93
C THR A 111 8.36 -9.01 25.42
N THR A 112 7.72 -9.97 24.76
CA THR A 112 7.81 -10.16 23.30
C THR A 112 7.39 -8.89 22.55
N LEU A 113 6.30 -8.24 22.96
CA LEU A 113 5.85 -7.00 22.33
C LEU A 113 6.76 -5.80 22.59
N CYS A 114 7.34 -5.68 23.79
CA CYS A 114 8.31 -4.62 24.09
C CYS A 114 9.58 -4.78 23.25
N ASP A 115 10.10 -6.00 23.13
CA ASP A 115 11.29 -6.32 22.33
C ASP A 115 11.05 -6.14 20.83
N LEU A 116 9.85 -6.47 20.36
CA LEU A 116 9.43 -6.20 18.98
C LEU A 116 9.32 -4.70 18.72
N ALA A 117 8.67 -3.94 19.62
CA ALA A 117 8.49 -2.50 19.46
C ALA A 117 9.83 -1.75 19.44
N ASP A 118 10.79 -2.12 20.28
CA ASP A 118 12.13 -1.51 20.29
C ASP A 118 12.86 -1.73 18.96
N ARG A 119 12.81 -2.96 18.41
CA ARG A 119 13.41 -3.27 17.11
C ARG A 119 12.69 -2.57 15.95
N GLU A 120 11.35 -2.54 15.96
CA GLU A 120 10.58 -1.78 14.96
C GLU A 120 10.89 -0.28 15.05
N LEU A 121 11.10 0.29 16.25
CA LEU A 121 11.47 1.70 16.43
C LEU A 121 12.81 2.03 15.76
N VAL A 122 13.85 1.21 15.95
CA VAL A 122 15.15 1.41 15.29
C VAL A 122 14.98 1.49 13.77
N VAL A 123 14.15 0.60 13.22
CA VAL A 123 13.88 0.54 11.79
C VAL A 123 13.03 1.73 11.31
N ILE A 124 12.05 2.18 12.10
CA ILE A 124 11.24 3.38 11.80
C ILE A 124 12.12 4.65 11.78
N ILE A 125 13.05 4.79 12.72
CA ILE A 125 13.97 5.94 12.76
C ILE A 125 14.87 5.95 11.51
N GLY A 126 15.33 4.78 11.07
CA GLY A 126 16.07 4.63 9.81
C GLY A 126 15.20 4.98 8.60
N TRP A 127 13.99 4.43 8.55
CA TRP A 127 13.00 4.64 7.47
C TRP A 127 12.63 6.12 7.30
N ALA A 128 12.41 6.85 8.39
CA ALA A 128 12.00 8.25 8.35
C ALA A 128 12.97 9.12 7.54
N LYS A 129 14.29 8.85 7.63
CA LYS A 129 15.33 9.57 6.89
C LYS A 129 15.19 9.41 5.36
N HIS A 130 14.55 8.34 4.91
CA HIS A 130 14.32 8.06 3.49
C HIS A 130 13.05 8.72 2.95
N ILE A 131 12.20 9.30 3.80
CA ILE A 131 11.01 10.02 3.34
C ILE A 131 11.47 11.31 2.63
N PRO A 132 11.04 11.55 1.37
CA PRO A 132 11.42 12.75 0.64
C PRO A 132 11.09 14.03 1.42
N GLY A 133 12.09 14.88 1.67
CA GLY A 133 11.96 16.12 2.43
C GLY A 133 12.21 16.01 3.94
N PHE A 134 12.10 14.82 4.56
CA PHE A 134 12.27 14.66 6.00
C PHE A 134 13.69 14.97 6.48
N SER A 135 14.71 14.44 5.78
CA SER A 135 16.12 14.69 6.12
C SER A 135 16.57 16.14 5.94
N SER A 136 15.75 16.99 5.32
CA SER A 136 16.02 18.42 5.17
C SER A 136 15.52 19.26 6.36
N LEU A 137 14.73 18.66 7.26
CA LEU A 137 14.28 19.31 8.50
C LEU A 137 15.43 19.41 9.50
N SER A 138 15.30 20.32 10.48
CA SER A 138 16.25 20.39 11.60
C SER A 138 16.25 19.08 12.38
N LEU A 139 17.36 18.74 13.04
CA LEU A 139 17.42 17.52 13.86
C LEU A 139 16.39 17.56 15.00
N ALA A 140 16.15 18.75 15.58
CA ALA A 140 15.14 18.95 16.61
C ALA A 140 13.74 18.63 16.07
N ASP A 141 13.38 19.13 14.89
CA ASP A 141 12.09 18.85 14.25
C ASP A 141 11.95 17.37 13.89
N GLN A 142 13.00 16.74 13.34
CA GLN A 142 13.00 15.30 13.05
C GLN A 142 12.73 14.48 14.32
N MET A 143 13.36 14.83 15.45
CA MET A 143 13.15 14.17 16.73
C MET A 143 11.73 14.41 17.25
N SER A 144 11.24 15.65 17.21
CA SER A 144 9.87 16.03 17.61
C SER A 144 8.81 15.24 16.83
N LEU A 145 8.95 15.14 15.50
CA LEU A 145 8.04 14.37 14.65
C LEU A 145 8.05 12.89 15.04
N LEU A 146 9.22 12.27 15.17
CA LEU A 146 9.36 10.86 15.55
C LEU A 146 8.77 10.57 16.94
N GLN A 147 9.13 11.37 17.94
CA GLN A 147 8.60 11.25 19.31
C GLN A 147 7.07 11.42 19.36
N SER A 148 6.52 12.24 18.47
CA SER A 148 5.07 12.45 18.40
C SER A 148 4.31 11.34 17.66
N ALA A 149 4.90 10.64 16.69
CA ALA A 149 4.15 9.77 15.78
C ALA A 149 4.50 8.28 15.87
N TRP A 150 5.56 7.92 16.60
CA TRP A 150 6.08 6.55 16.59
C TRP A 150 5.04 5.47 16.86
N MET A 151 4.16 5.66 17.85
CA MET A 151 3.12 4.67 18.17
C MET A 151 2.04 4.59 17.08
N GLU A 152 1.73 5.70 16.42
CA GLU A 152 0.80 5.68 15.28
C GLU A 152 1.38 4.86 14.13
N ILE A 153 2.68 4.99 13.88
CA ILE A 153 3.38 4.22 12.84
C ILE A 153 3.36 2.72 13.16
N LEU A 154 3.62 2.34 14.42
CA LEU A 154 3.54 0.95 14.88
C LEU A 154 2.12 0.39 14.77
N VAL A 155 1.13 1.09 15.33
CA VAL A 155 -0.29 0.68 15.28
C VAL A 155 -0.77 0.57 13.83
N LEU A 156 -0.44 1.53 12.97
CA LEU A 156 -0.83 1.49 11.57
C LEU A 156 -0.22 0.26 10.86
N SER A 157 1.03 -0.10 11.20
CA SER A 157 1.69 -1.30 10.66
C SER A 157 1.00 -2.58 11.11
N ILE A 158 0.61 -2.69 12.39
CA ILE A 158 -0.21 -3.81 12.91
C ILE A 158 -1.54 -3.87 12.17
N VAL A 159 -2.22 -2.72 12.03
CA VAL A 159 -3.52 -2.63 11.36
C VAL A 159 -3.43 -3.14 9.92
N PHE A 160 -2.42 -2.70 9.18
CA PHE A 160 -2.25 -3.10 7.79
C PHE A 160 -1.92 -4.59 7.65
N ARG A 161 -1.07 -5.14 8.52
CA ARG A 161 -0.79 -6.58 8.56
C ARG A 161 -2.06 -7.41 8.85
N SER A 162 -2.98 -6.85 9.63
CA SER A 162 -4.19 -7.54 10.09
C SER A 162 -5.37 -7.49 9.11
N LEU A 163 -5.28 -6.75 8.00
CA LEU A 163 -6.42 -6.55 7.08
C LEU A 163 -6.93 -7.84 6.41
N ALA A 164 -6.05 -8.83 6.26
CA ALA A 164 -6.37 -10.13 5.65
C ALA A 164 -7.01 -11.13 6.62
N CYS A 165 -6.96 -10.86 7.93
CA CYS A 165 -7.51 -11.73 8.96
C CYS A 165 -8.94 -11.32 9.36
N GLU A 166 -9.65 -12.22 10.02
CA GLU A 166 -10.93 -11.92 10.65
C GLU A 166 -10.73 -11.86 12.17
N GLU A 167 -10.98 -10.70 12.77
CA GLU A 167 -11.02 -10.55 14.23
C GLU A 167 -9.70 -10.89 14.97
N GLU A 168 -8.57 -10.86 14.26
CA GLU A 168 -7.22 -11.13 14.78
C GLU A 168 -6.30 -9.92 14.58
N LEU A 169 -5.30 -9.78 15.46
CA LEU A 169 -4.21 -8.81 15.32
C LEU A 169 -2.90 -9.50 14.97
N VAL A 170 -2.28 -9.06 13.89
CA VAL A 170 -0.98 -9.53 13.40
C VAL A 170 0.12 -8.56 13.84
N TYR A 171 0.69 -8.81 15.02
CA TYR A 171 1.82 -8.02 15.52
C TYR A 171 3.10 -8.29 14.72
N ALA A 172 3.32 -9.54 14.34
CA ALA A 172 4.37 -9.97 13.41
C ALA A 172 3.90 -11.20 12.62
N GLU A 173 4.63 -11.63 11.60
CA GLU A 173 4.25 -12.84 10.83
C GLU A 173 4.19 -14.11 11.70
N ASP A 174 5.01 -14.18 12.74
CA ASP A 174 5.11 -15.26 13.71
C ASP A 174 4.32 -14.98 15.02
N TYR A 175 3.57 -13.88 15.08
CA TYR A 175 2.83 -13.48 16.28
C TYR A 175 1.46 -12.89 15.93
N VAL A 176 0.48 -13.79 15.81
CA VAL A 176 -0.93 -13.49 15.55
C VAL A 176 -1.72 -13.77 16.82
N VAL A 177 -2.59 -12.84 17.20
CA VAL A 177 -3.32 -12.86 18.46
C VAL A 177 -4.80 -12.62 18.19
N ASP A 178 -5.62 -13.63 18.47
CA ASP A 178 -7.08 -13.51 18.51
C ASP A 178 -7.55 -12.95 19.87
N GLU A 179 -8.86 -12.78 20.03
CA GLU A 179 -9.42 -12.22 21.27
C GLU A 179 -9.18 -13.12 22.50
N GLU A 180 -9.25 -14.45 22.33
CA GLU A 180 -9.08 -15.41 23.42
C GLU A 180 -7.63 -15.41 23.92
N HIS A 181 -6.67 -15.51 23.00
CA HIS A 181 -5.25 -15.37 23.29
C HIS A 181 -4.97 -14.02 23.96
N ALA A 182 -5.51 -12.92 23.43
CA ALA A 182 -5.31 -11.59 24.00
C ALA A 182 -5.79 -11.53 25.47
N ARG A 183 -6.90 -12.20 25.78
CA ARG A 183 -7.43 -12.29 27.15
C ARG A 183 -6.52 -13.08 28.07
N LEU A 184 -6.03 -14.24 27.62
CA LEU A 184 -5.13 -15.10 28.39
C LEU A 184 -3.74 -14.49 28.58
N SER A 185 -3.30 -13.65 27.64
CA SER A 185 -1.98 -13.03 27.62
C SER A 185 -1.96 -11.57 28.11
N GLY A 186 -3.04 -11.07 28.72
CA GLY A 186 -3.10 -9.70 29.24
C GLY A 186 -3.08 -8.59 28.17
N LEU A 187 -3.34 -8.91 26.91
CA LEU A 187 -3.35 -7.97 25.77
C LEU A 187 -4.75 -7.51 25.38
N LEU A 188 -5.80 -7.90 26.11
CA LEU A 188 -7.20 -7.63 25.74
C LEU A 188 -7.47 -6.14 25.51
N ASP A 189 -6.93 -5.26 26.36
CA ASP A 189 -7.11 -3.81 26.22
C ASP A 189 -6.54 -3.28 24.89
N LEU A 190 -5.36 -3.77 24.48
CA LEU A 190 -4.78 -3.44 23.19
C LEU A 190 -5.62 -4.01 22.05
N HIS A 191 -6.07 -5.25 22.19
CA HIS A 191 -6.90 -5.92 21.19
C HIS A 191 -8.19 -5.11 20.91
N VAL A 192 -8.93 -4.78 21.96
CA VAL A 192 -10.16 -3.98 21.88
C VAL A 192 -9.91 -2.56 21.36
N ALA A 193 -8.75 -1.97 21.66
CA ALA A 193 -8.40 -0.63 21.17
C ALA A 193 -8.03 -0.60 19.68
N ILE A 194 -7.34 -1.61 19.17
CA ILE A 194 -6.80 -1.65 17.80
C ILE A 194 -7.80 -2.24 16.80
N LEU A 195 -8.55 -3.28 17.18
CA LEU A 195 -9.43 -4.00 16.26
C LEU A 195 -10.48 -3.11 15.55
N PRO A 196 -11.12 -2.10 16.19
CA PRO A 196 -12.02 -1.19 15.49
C PRO A 196 -11.36 -0.42 14.35
N LEU A 197 -10.06 -0.11 14.49
CA LEU A 197 -9.26 0.55 13.46
C LEU A 197 -8.99 -0.41 12.29
N VAL A 198 -8.70 -1.70 12.57
CA VAL A 198 -8.60 -2.75 11.54
C VAL A 198 -9.88 -2.84 10.73
N ARG A 199 -11.03 -2.97 11.39
CA ARG A 199 -12.34 -3.03 10.73
C ARG A 199 -12.59 -1.79 9.88
N ARG A 200 -12.23 -0.60 10.36
CA ARG A 200 -12.36 0.66 9.60
C ARG A 200 -11.53 0.64 8.32
N TYR A 201 -10.29 0.21 8.39
CA TYR A 201 -9.37 0.18 7.25
C TYR A 201 -9.69 -0.96 6.26
N LYS A 202 -10.18 -2.10 6.78
CA LYS A 202 -10.69 -3.22 5.98
C LYS A 202 -11.93 -2.82 5.18
N ASN A 203 -12.87 -2.10 5.80
CA ASN A 203 -14.02 -1.52 5.11
C ASN A 203 -13.65 -0.49 4.04
N LEU A 204 -12.50 0.17 4.20
CA LEU A 204 -11.95 1.03 3.17
C LEU A 204 -11.23 0.21 2.09
N SER A 205 -10.91 -1.07 2.28
CA SER A 205 -10.08 -1.83 1.34
C SER A 205 -8.77 -1.09 1.06
N MET A 206 -8.04 -0.76 2.13
CA MET A 206 -6.78 -0.02 2.01
C MET A 206 -5.76 -0.77 1.15
N GLU A 207 -5.20 -0.06 0.17
CA GLU A 207 -4.11 -0.56 -0.68
C GLU A 207 -2.72 -0.27 -0.05
N LYS A 208 -1.66 -0.97 -0.49
CA LYS A 208 -0.32 -0.81 0.09
C LYS A 208 0.23 0.60 -0.15
N GLU A 209 -0.05 1.17 -1.31
CA GLU A 209 0.28 2.54 -1.71
C GLU A 209 -0.33 3.56 -0.76
N GLU A 210 -1.61 3.41 -0.46
CA GLU A 210 -2.34 4.28 0.47
C GLU A 210 -1.79 4.15 1.89
N PHE A 211 -1.45 2.92 2.31
CA PHE A 211 -0.84 2.64 3.60
C PHE A 211 0.52 3.34 3.77
N VAL A 212 1.46 3.17 2.82
CA VAL A 212 2.81 3.77 2.96
C VAL A 212 2.75 5.29 2.93
N THR A 213 1.84 5.87 2.13
CA THR A 213 1.61 7.31 2.11
C THR A 213 0.98 7.80 3.40
N LEU A 214 -0.03 7.12 3.93
CA LEU A 214 -0.68 7.50 5.18
C LEU A 214 0.27 7.37 6.38
N LYS A 215 1.17 6.38 6.37
CA LYS A 215 2.24 6.22 7.36
C LYS A 215 3.22 7.39 7.35
N ALA A 216 3.62 7.87 6.17
CA ALA A 216 4.44 9.07 6.02
C ALA A 216 3.69 10.34 6.46
N ILE A 217 2.40 10.46 6.13
CA ILE A 217 1.55 11.56 6.60
C ILE A 217 1.41 11.54 8.13
N ALA A 218 1.22 10.37 8.75
CA ALA A 218 1.15 10.26 10.22
C ALA A 218 2.43 10.76 10.90
N LEU A 219 3.61 10.50 10.32
CA LEU A 219 4.88 11.06 10.81
C LEU A 219 4.94 12.58 10.67
N ALA A 220 4.56 13.11 9.50
CA ALA A 220 4.64 14.54 9.21
C ALA A 220 3.55 15.36 9.92
N ASN A 221 2.39 14.75 10.20
CA ASN A 221 1.22 15.37 10.82
C ASN A 221 1.31 15.27 12.35
N SER A 222 2.29 15.98 12.90
CA SER A 222 2.59 16.02 14.32
C SER A 222 1.76 17.06 15.06
N ASP A 223 1.27 16.70 16.25
CA ASP A 223 0.72 17.66 17.22
C ASP A 223 1.80 18.15 18.20
N SER A 224 3.09 17.98 17.86
CA SER A 224 4.18 18.47 18.71
C SER A 224 4.10 19.98 18.85
N MET A 225 4.12 20.46 20.10
CA MET A 225 4.22 21.89 20.40
C MET A 225 5.63 22.45 20.20
N HIS A 226 6.59 21.63 19.78
CA HIS A 226 8.02 21.94 19.76
C HIS A 226 8.63 21.97 18.34
N ILE A 227 7.82 22.27 17.32
CA ILE A 227 8.32 22.46 15.95
C ILE A 227 8.96 23.85 15.82
N GLU A 228 10.22 23.88 15.41
CA GLU A 228 11.00 25.10 15.19
C GLU A 228 10.67 25.74 13.83
N ASP A 229 10.73 24.96 12.73
CA ASP A 229 10.42 25.44 11.38
C ASP A 229 9.09 24.85 10.89
N VAL A 230 8.00 25.51 11.30
CA VAL A 230 6.63 25.14 10.92
C VAL A 230 6.43 25.15 9.40
N GLU A 231 7.08 26.06 8.67
CA GLU A 231 6.93 26.13 7.22
C GLU A 231 7.61 24.96 6.51
N ALA A 232 8.78 24.52 6.99
CA ALA A 232 9.45 23.35 6.44
C ALA A 232 8.64 22.07 6.65
N VAL A 233 8.08 21.90 7.86
CA VAL A 233 7.19 20.78 8.16
C VAL A 233 5.91 20.86 7.31
N GLN A 234 5.32 22.04 7.13
CA GLN A 234 4.16 22.22 6.27
C GLN A 234 4.45 21.84 4.81
N ARG A 235 5.60 22.24 4.26
CA ARG A 235 6.00 21.84 2.89
C ARG A 235 6.12 20.32 2.74
N LEU A 236 6.67 19.64 3.76
CA LEU A 236 6.71 18.18 3.79
C LEU A 236 5.29 17.60 3.78
N GLN A 237 4.41 18.09 4.67
CA GLN A 237 3.02 17.66 4.73
C GLN A 237 2.28 17.88 3.41
N ASP A 238 2.41 19.06 2.79
CA ASP A 238 1.74 19.40 1.54
C ASP A 238 2.14 18.43 0.42
N SER A 239 3.43 18.12 0.29
CA SER A 239 3.92 17.17 -0.70
C SER A 239 3.37 15.75 -0.52
N LEU A 240 3.18 15.32 0.73
CA LEU A 240 2.61 14.01 1.05
C LEU A 240 1.10 13.98 0.85
N HIS A 241 0.39 15.06 1.18
CA HIS A 241 -1.04 15.21 0.91
C HIS A 241 -1.34 15.25 -0.58
N GLU A 242 -0.54 15.96 -1.37
CA GLU A 242 -0.63 15.98 -2.84
C GLU A 242 -0.44 14.56 -3.41
N ALA A 243 0.59 13.84 -2.94
CA ALA A 243 0.81 12.45 -3.34
C ALA A 243 -0.39 11.53 -3.02
N LEU A 244 -1.06 11.73 -1.87
CA LEU A 244 -2.27 10.98 -1.52
C LEU A 244 -3.48 11.38 -2.39
N GLN A 245 -3.63 12.67 -2.71
CA GLN A 245 -4.70 13.16 -3.57
C GLN A 245 -4.58 12.57 -4.98
N ASP A 246 -3.37 12.52 -5.54
CA ASP A 246 -3.10 11.89 -6.83
C ASP A 246 -3.47 10.41 -6.83
N LEU A 247 -3.10 9.66 -5.78
CA LEU A 247 -3.51 8.26 -5.63
C LEU A 247 -5.03 8.10 -5.60
N GLY A 248 -5.72 8.98 -4.86
CA GLY A 248 -7.17 8.99 -4.76
C GLY A 248 -7.87 9.37 -6.07
N ALA A 249 -7.30 10.29 -6.85
CA ALA A 249 -7.86 10.74 -8.12
C ALA A 249 -7.90 9.62 -9.19
N HIS A 250 -7.00 8.64 -9.08
CA HIS A 250 -7.01 7.44 -9.93
C HIS A 250 -8.08 6.42 -9.54
N ASN A 251 -8.76 6.60 -8.41
CA ASN A 251 -9.90 5.77 -8.02
C ASN A 251 -11.21 6.39 -8.55
N THR A 252 -11.61 5.96 -9.76
CA THR A 252 -12.82 6.47 -10.42
C THR A 252 -14.12 6.15 -9.68
N GLU A 253 -14.11 5.14 -8.81
CA GLU A 253 -15.29 4.71 -8.03
C GLU A 253 -15.48 5.54 -6.76
N ASP A 254 -14.39 6.10 -6.19
CA ASP A 254 -14.42 6.88 -4.97
C ASP A 254 -13.60 8.18 -5.07
N PRO A 255 -14.18 9.26 -5.65
CA PRO A 255 -13.49 10.54 -5.79
C PRO A 255 -13.09 11.20 -4.46
N ARG A 256 -13.66 10.73 -3.33
CA ARG A 256 -13.38 11.26 -1.98
C ARG A 256 -12.41 10.38 -1.20
N ARG A 257 -11.70 9.48 -1.89
CA ARG A 257 -10.83 8.47 -1.28
C ARG A 257 -9.78 9.06 -0.34
N ALA A 258 -9.00 10.03 -0.82
CA ALA A 258 -7.97 10.69 -0.04
C ALA A 258 -8.54 11.32 1.24
N GLY A 259 -9.67 12.04 1.13
CA GLY A 259 -10.36 12.61 2.28
C GLY A 259 -10.82 11.56 3.29
N LYS A 260 -11.41 10.44 2.84
CA LYS A 260 -11.82 9.35 3.73
C LYS A 260 -10.64 8.74 4.50
N LEU A 261 -9.48 8.61 3.86
CA LEU A 261 -8.25 8.10 4.47
C LEU A 261 -7.73 9.09 5.52
N LEU A 262 -7.65 10.38 5.20
CA LEU A 262 -7.22 11.42 6.16
C LEU A 262 -8.14 11.49 7.39
N MET A 263 -9.45 11.30 7.20
CA MET A 263 -10.42 11.26 8.31
C MET A 263 -10.25 10.05 9.24
N THR A 264 -9.36 9.10 8.93
CA THR A 264 -9.01 8.01 9.86
C THR A 264 -7.89 8.38 10.84
N LEU A 265 -7.11 9.43 10.55
CA LEU A 265 -5.98 9.85 11.39
C LEU A 265 -6.39 10.17 12.85
N PRO A 266 -7.55 10.81 13.13
CA PRO A 266 -7.98 11.03 14.51
C PRO A 266 -8.21 9.74 15.29
N LEU A 267 -8.79 8.72 14.65
CA LEU A 267 -9.01 7.41 15.27
C LEU A 267 -7.66 6.68 15.49
N LEU A 268 -6.76 6.74 14.51
CA LEU A 268 -5.39 6.23 14.65
C LEU A 268 -4.68 6.87 15.85
N ARG A 269 -4.75 8.19 15.98
CA ARG A 269 -4.16 8.93 17.09
C ARG A 269 -4.73 8.51 18.44
N GLN A 270 -6.06 8.36 18.53
CA GLN A 270 -6.72 7.91 19.75
C GLN A 270 -6.30 6.48 20.12
N THR A 271 -6.24 5.56 19.15
CA THR A 271 -5.80 4.18 19.38
C THR A 271 -4.34 4.14 19.81
N ALA A 272 -3.46 4.90 19.16
CA ALA A 272 -2.05 5.01 19.52
C ALA A 272 -1.87 5.58 20.94
N ALA A 273 -2.66 6.58 21.34
CA ALA A 273 -2.63 7.12 22.70
C ALA A 273 -3.02 6.05 23.74
N LYS A 274 -4.05 5.24 23.47
CA LYS A 274 -4.41 4.10 24.34
C LYS A 274 -3.29 3.06 24.44
N ALA A 275 -2.62 2.76 23.32
CA ALA A 275 -1.49 1.84 23.31
C ALA A 275 -0.30 2.38 24.14
N VAL A 276 0.03 3.67 24.00
CA VAL A 276 1.05 4.33 24.85
C VAL A 276 0.69 4.21 26.33
N GLN A 277 -0.57 4.51 26.70
CA GLN A 277 -1.02 4.41 28.09
C GLN A 277 -0.92 2.98 28.65
N HIS A 278 -1.24 1.98 27.85
CA HIS A 278 -1.10 0.57 28.23
C HIS A 278 0.37 0.22 28.53
N PHE A 279 1.30 0.53 27.62
CA PHE A 279 2.73 0.29 27.84
C PHE A 279 3.31 1.14 28.98
N TYR A 280 2.83 2.37 29.17
CA TYR A 280 3.23 3.20 30.30
C TYR A 280 2.79 2.58 31.65
N SER A 281 1.58 2.02 31.73
CA SER A 281 1.12 1.28 32.92
C SER A 281 2.02 0.07 33.21
N ILE A 282 2.41 -0.69 32.18
CA ILE A 282 3.33 -1.83 32.33
C ILE A 282 4.70 -1.37 32.83
N LYS A 283 5.22 -0.27 32.29
CA LYS A 283 6.47 0.34 32.76
C LYS A 283 6.40 0.68 34.25
N VAL A 284 5.32 1.32 34.70
CA VAL A 284 5.13 1.70 36.12
C VAL A 284 5.06 0.47 37.03
N GLN A 285 4.51 -0.64 36.55
CA GLN A 285 4.48 -1.89 37.32
C GLN A 285 5.86 -2.54 37.46
N GLY A 286 6.80 -2.28 36.55
CA GLY A 286 8.18 -2.76 36.62
C GLY A 286 8.38 -4.27 36.46
N LYS A 287 7.36 -4.99 35.98
CA LYS A 287 7.39 -6.46 35.84
C LYS A 287 8.01 -6.96 34.54
N VAL A 288 7.99 -6.12 33.50
CA VAL A 288 8.42 -6.47 32.14
C VAL A 288 9.64 -5.61 31.80
N PRO A 289 10.78 -6.21 31.40
CA PRO A 289 11.93 -5.44 30.98
C PRO A 289 11.60 -4.67 29.69
N MET A 290 12.09 -3.44 29.59
CA MET A 290 11.95 -2.62 28.39
C MET A 290 13.32 -2.08 28.00
N HIS A 291 13.61 -2.12 26.71
CA HIS A 291 14.83 -1.55 26.17
C HIS A 291 14.85 -0.02 26.25
N LYS A 292 16.06 0.54 26.25
CA LYS A 292 16.29 1.96 26.50
C LYS A 292 15.57 2.87 25.50
N LEU A 293 15.60 2.54 24.21
CA LEU A 293 14.98 3.38 23.18
C LEU A 293 13.46 3.40 23.35
N PHE A 294 12.83 2.24 23.51
CA PHE A 294 11.39 2.17 23.78
C PHE A 294 10.98 2.96 25.03
N LEU A 295 11.76 2.88 26.11
CA LEU A 295 11.54 3.67 27.33
C LEU A 295 11.62 5.18 27.08
N GLU A 296 12.66 5.65 26.38
CA GLU A 296 12.82 7.06 26.02
C GLU A 296 11.64 7.58 25.18
N MET A 297 11.14 6.77 24.24
CA MET A 297 9.99 7.13 23.40
C MET A 297 8.66 7.14 24.17
N LEU A 298 8.50 6.28 25.19
CA LEU A 298 7.36 6.33 26.11
C LEU A 298 7.39 7.56 27.01
N GLU A 299 8.56 7.94 27.51
CA GLU A 299 8.76 9.10 28.39
C GLU A 299 8.55 10.43 27.66
N ALA A 300 8.95 10.51 26.39
CA ALA A 300 8.73 11.71 25.57
C ALA A 300 7.22 12.02 25.35
N LYS A 301 6.33 11.08 25.64
CA LYS A 301 4.86 11.21 25.50
C LYS A 301 4.10 11.28 26.83
N ALA A 302 4.78 11.11 27.96
CA ALA A 302 4.19 11.16 29.30
C ALA A 302 4.09 12.60 29.81
#